data_AF-A0A8H8NRC5-F1
#
_entry.id   AF-A0A8H8NRC5-F1
#
_cell.length_a   1.000
_cell.length_b   1.000
_cell.length_c   1.000
_cell.angle_alpha   90.00
_cell.angle_beta   90.00
_cell.angle_gamma   90.00
#
_symmetry.space_group_name_H-M   'P 1'
#
loop_
_entity.id
_entity.type
_entity.pdbx_description
1 polymer ?
#
loop_
_entity_poly.entity_id
_entity_poly.type
_entity_poly.pdbx_seq_one_letter_code
_entity_poly.pdbx_strand_id
1 'polypeptide(L)'
;MSLSVYISPWIEYVLNYDPPWMRGMNPVNYSSLATDCKESKDLEFCDQHEQLGEESSRWHELIVDQCRPIKAFRNALIVGCGILFLSAYAFSESPHHKDHSGQRNGAKLPVLPTYQLDPELISHLGPYGPRRAVSSQISSETPEGCSVSMISILQRHGARYPTGDGEGARIDAALDKLSRVMNTTDPSLEFALGFKYPYVADQMVSLGQRQMYVSGQIIAQKYASLGPKIFVRSTAEERIAESAGWWEQGFKGDPFDVPVSGLPHPAVAMPVSDKFNNTLDVQTCPAAKALNPPLGDTASAEWLTTFAPPITKRLNDRLLGANLTDRDVFSLMNLCGFDSAAKNGTTSPWCGVFSLDEWKSYEYYHDLEKYWSKSYGSTYARSLGAGWVNELLSRLTGTPVQDSTSTNRTLDSSHKTFPIGSCAPRIFADFSSDNNIVTILSSLGILRDSVPLPSAGPIPSHKDQQFVVSRMVPFGGLTLVEKLTCSGPHLNGDHVRIIINDAVVSLDSLPECVGSEKINGLCPLDQFVHSQAYARAGGNFTACFQ
;
A
#
# COMPACT_ATOMS: atom_id res chain seq x y z
N MET A 1 -51.35 9.99 11.77
CA MET A 1 -50.94 10.45 13.11
C MET A 1 -49.48 10.86 13.02
N SER A 2 -49.24 12.17 12.93
CA SER A 2 -47.91 12.81 12.99
C SER A 2 -47.59 13.18 14.42
N LEU A 3 -46.32 13.05 14.81
CA LEU A 3 -45.60 13.86 15.81
C LEU A 3 -44.16 13.35 15.85
N SER A 4 -43.09 14.12 16.03
CA SER A 4 -42.69 15.52 15.82
C SER A 4 -41.29 15.57 16.40
N VAL A 5 -40.31 16.03 15.64
CA VAL A 5 -38.92 16.23 16.12
C VAL A 5 -38.82 17.65 16.68
N TYR A 6 -38.39 17.77 17.94
CA TYR A 6 -38.12 19.04 18.61
C TYR A 6 -36.74 19.56 18.20
N ILE A 7 -36.69 20.76 17.62
CA ILE A 7 -35.46 21.54 17.39
C ILE A 7 -35.46 22.70 18.40
N SER A 8 -34.35 22.87 19.12
CA SER A 8 -34.16 23.94 20.10
C SER A 8 -33.56 25.20 19.43
N PRO A 9 -33.93 26.43 19.83
CA PRO A 9 -33.63 27.66 19.11
C PRO A 9 -32.52 28.50 19.78
N TRP A 10 -31.31 28.54 19.23
CA TRP A 10 -30.30 29.57 19.57
C TRP A 10 -29.33 29.80 18.40
N ILE A 11 -29.84 30.36 17.30
CA ILE A 11 -29.03 31.06 16.29
C ILE A 11 -29.82 32.31 15.87
N GLU A 12 -29.49 33.43 16.49
CA GLU A 12 -29.57 34.79 15.92
C GLU A 12 -29.13 35.78 17.02
N TYR A 13 -27.83 36.07 17.11
CA TYR A 13 -27.27 37.38 17.46
C TYR A 13 -25.74 37.31 17.45
N VAL A 14 -25.10 38.43 17.10
CA VAL A 14 -23.65 38.70 17.02
C VAL A 14 -22.98 38.39 15.66
N LEU A 15 -23.44 39.13 14.64
CA LEU A 15 -22.57 39.72 13.63
C LEU A 15 -22.11 41.10 14.15
N ASN A 16 -20.85 41.46 13.91
CA ASN A 16 -20.14 42.71 14.23
C ASN A 16 -19.34 42.74 15.55
N TYR A 17 -18.06 42.31 15.50
CA TYR A 17 -16.99 42.93 16.30
C TYR A 17 -15.59 42.53 15.76
N ASP A 18 -14.84 43.49 15.19
CA ASP A 18 -13.42 43.37 14.86
C ASP A 18 -12.56 44.05 15.95
N PRO A 19 -11.59 43.36 16.59
CA PRO A 19 -10.63 44.01 17.47
C PRO A 19 -9.29 44.34 16.76
N PRO A 20 -8.61 45.44 17.13
CA PRO A 20 -7.53 46.04 16.35
C PRO A 20 -6.14 45.66 16.90
N TRP A 21 -5.35 44.87 16.16
CA TRP A 21 -3.89 44.77 16.39
C TRP A 21 -3.03 44.26 15.20
N MET A 22 -3.51 44.27 13.95
CA MET A 22 -2.65 44.00 12.79
C MET A 22 -2.25 45.28 12.03
N ARG A 23 -1.13 45.90 12.45
CA ARG A 23 -0.29 46.74 11.57
C ARG A 23 1.18 46.53 11.94
N GLY A 24 1.98 46.03 11.00
CA GLY A 24 3.44 46.00 11.12
C GLY A 24 4.15 45.07 10.11
N MET A 25 4.57 45.65 8.98
CA MET A 25 5.65 45.34 7.99
C MET A 25 6.70 44.26 8.38
N ASN A 26 7.36 43.47 7.51
CA ASN A 26 7.82 43.61 6.10
C ASN A 26 8.08 42.21 5.45
N PRO A 27 8.11 42.09 4.10
CA PRO A 27 8.49 40.85 3.40
C PRO A 27 10.01 40.72 3.19
N VAL A 28 10.52 39.48 3.29
CA VAL A 28 11.91 39.10 2.96
C VAL A 28 11.98 38.64 1.50
N ASN A 29 12.90 39.23 0.75
CA ASN A 29 13.19 38.97 -0.67
C ASN A 29 13.94 37.65 -0.84
N TYR A 30 13.51 36.76 -1.73
CA TYR A 30 14.31 35.60 -2.18
C TYR A 30 14.90 35.88 -3.57
N SER A 31 16.22 35.69 -3.69
CA SER A 31 16.99 35.79 -4.92
C SER A 31 16.82 34.55 -5.80
N SER A 32 16.58 34.75 -7.09
CA SER A 32 16.60 33.73 -8.15
C SER A 32 18.01 33.19 -8.41
N LEU A 33 18.17 31.87 -8.47
CA LEU A 33 19.29 31.22 -9.15
C LEU A 33 18.73 30.49 -10.37
N ALA A 34 19.00 31.07 -11.55
CA ALA A 34 18.73 30.49 -12.86
C ALA A 34 20.06 30.12 -13.52
N THR A 35 20.17 28.85 -13.93
CA THR A 35 21.06 28.26 -14.96
C THR A 35 20.68 26.77 -15.02
N ASP A 36 20.63 26.04 -16.13
CA ASP A 36 20.82 26.27 -17.55
C ASP A 36 20.07 25.10 -18.23
N CYS A 37 19.10 25.36 -19.10
CA CYS A 37 18.46 24.34 -19.94
C CYS A 37 18.17 24.98 -21.30
N LYS A 38 19.10 24.83 -22.25
CA LYS A 38 18.89 25.15 -23.65
C LYS A 38 18.81 23.86 -24.45
N GLU A 39 17.63 23.56 -24.98
CA GLU A 39 17.36 23.31 -26.41
C GLU A 39 15.97 22.65 -26.62
N SER A 40 15.33 22.99 -27.74
CA SER A 40 14.05 22.50 -28.30
C SER A 40 12.78 23.32 -28.03
N LYS A 41 11.99 23.50 -29.09
CA LYS A 41 10.84 24.41 -29.28
C LYS A 41 9.57 24.08 -28.46
N ASP A 42 9.66 23.24 -27.44
CA ASP A 42 8.51 22.82 -26.61
C ASP A 42 8.31 23.73 -25.37
N LEU A 43 9.19 24.70 -25.14
CA LEU A 43 9.16 25.59 -23.98
C LEU A 43 8.06 26.67 -24.04
N GLU A 44 7.55 27.02 -25.22
CA GLU A 44 6.45 28.01 -25.31
C GLU A 44 5.16 27.53 -24.63
N PHE A 45 4.98 26.21 -24.47
CA PHE A 45 3.82 25.65 -23.77
C PHE A 45 4.01 25.62 -22.24
N CYS A 46 5.26 25.58 -21.76
CA CYS A 46 5.56 25.61 -20.33
C CYS A 46 5.60 27.05 -19.78
N ASP A 47 6.16 28.00 -20.54
CA ASP A 47 6.32 29.40 -20.10
C ASP A 47 4.98 30.17 -20.10
N GLN A 48 4.03 29.83 -20.99
CA GLN A 48 2.72 30.50 -21.02
C GLN A 48 1.84 30.24 -19.80
N HIS A 49 2.13 29.19 -19.01
CA HIS A 49 1.39 28.90 -17.79
C HIS A 49 1.97 29.52 -16.52
N GLU A 50 3.16 30.12 -16.59
CA GLU A 50 3.77 30.85 -15.47
C GLU A 50 3.33 32.33 -15.40
N GLN A 51 2.75 32.89 -16.47
CA GLN A 51 2.34 34.31 -16.55
C GLN A 51 0.83 34.59 -16.39
N LEU A 52 -0.01 33.59 -16.12
CA LEU A 52 -1.42 33.79 -15.75
C LEU A 52 -1.62 33.52 -14.26
N GLY A 53 -0.83 34.21 -13.44
CA GLY A 53 -0.87 34.15 -11.99
C GLY A 53 -1.26 35.49 -11.38
N GLU A 54 -2.49 35.96 -11.59
CA GLU A 54 -3.04 37.07 -10.80
C GLU A 54 -4.59 37.15 -10.85
N GLU A 55 -5.31 36.02 -10.79
CA GLU A 55 -6.76 36.05 -10.52
C GLU A 55 -7.30 34.67 -10.06
N SER A 56 -6.90 34.21 -8.87
CA SER A 56 -7.57 33.08 -8.19
C SER A 56 -7.25 33.05 -6.69
N SER A 57 -7.54 34.15 -6.00
CA SER A 57 -7.49 34.25 -4.52
C SER A 57 -8.83 33.88 -3.84
N ARG A 58 -9.70 33.08 -4.48
CA ARG A 58 -11.04 32.74 -3.93
C ARG A 58 -11.33 31.24 -3.73
N TRP A 59 -10.34 30.35 -3.83
CA TRP A 59 -10.55 28.91 -3.62
C TRP A 59 -9.66 28.26 -2.55
N HIS A 60 -8.95 29.07 -1.75
CA HIS A 60 -8.12 28.58 -0.64
C HIS A 60 -8.90 28.24 0.65
N GLU A 61 -10.24 28.27 0.65
CA GLU A 61 -11.06 28.01 1.85
C GLU A 61 -11.74 26.63 1.92
N LEU A 62 -11.46 25.70 1.01
CA LEU A 62 -12.07 24.35 1.07
C LEU A 62 -11.11 23.18 1.26
N ILE A 63 -9.83 23.42 1.58
CA ILE A 63 -8.87 22.35 1.84
C ILE A 63 -8.02 22.69 3.08
N VAL A 64 -8.21 21.87 4.12
CA VAL A 64 -7.55 21.80 5.45
C VAL A 64 -8.03 22.80 6.53
N ASP A 65 -8.93 22.34 7.43
CA ASP A 65 -8.65 22.30 8.87
C ASP A 65 -9.71 21.45 9.61
N GLN A 66 -9.52 20.14 9.72
CA GLN A 66 -10.15 19.32 10.78
C GLN A 66 -9.21 18.17 11.19
N CYS A 67 -8.09 18.52 11.84
CA CYS A 67 -7.40 17.64 12.77
C CYS A 67 -6.91 18.48 13.95
N ARG A 68 -7.83 18.89 14.83
CA ARG A 68 -7.49 19.31 16.19
C ARG A 68 -8.00 18.27 17.20
N PRO A 69 -7.12 17.72 18.06
CA PRO A 69 -7.58 16.86 19.15
C PRO A 69 -8.35 17.69 20.17
N ILE A 70 -9.58 17.25 20.48
CA ILE A 70 -10.40 17.78 21.57
C ILE A 70 -9.68 17.44 22.88
N LYS A 71 -9.33 18.49 23.64
CA LYS A 71 -8.89 18.38 25.03
C LYS A 71 -10.05 17.88 25.91
N ALA A 72 -9.90 16.70 26.51
CA ALA A 72 -10.62 16.33 27.72
C ALA A 72 -9.67 16.42 28.93
N PHE A 73 -10.17 17.00 30.01
CA PHE A 73 -9.42 17.51 31.15
C PHE A 73 -9.32 16.48 32.31
N ARG A 74 -8.12 16.38 32.89
CA ARG A 74 -7.70 16.16 34.31
C ARG A 74 -8.37 15.08 35.19
N ASN A 75 -7.53 14.17 35.72
CA ASN A 75 -6.99 14.09 37.10
C ASN A 75 -5.86 13.01 37.07
N ALA A 76 -4.69 13.08 37.71
CA ALA A 76 -4.40 13.46 39.08
C ALA A 76 -2.89 13.77 39.34
N LEU A 77 -2.69 14.70 40.28
CA LEU A 77 -1.67 14.82 41.34
C LEU A 77 -0.15 14.90 41.06
N ILE A 78 0.38 15.98 41.65
CA ILE A 78 1.74 16.50 41.77
C ILE A 78 2.43 15.91 43.00
N VAL A 79 3.68 15.47 42.87
CA VAL A 79 4.85 15.69 43.77
C VAL A 79 6.08 15.47 42.85
N GLY A 80 7.11 16.31 42.70
CA GLY A 80 7.64 17.42 43.48
C GLY A 80 9.16 17.22 43.62
N CYS A 81 9.94 18.19 43.09
CA CYS A 81 11.41 18.37 43.19
C CYS A 81 12.29 17.39 42.38
N GLY A 82 13.23 17.80 41.51
CA GLY A 82 13.98 19.06 41.41
C GLY A 82 15.47 18.76 41.68
N ILE A 83 16.34 19.00 40.71
CA ILE A 83 17.71 19.55 40.83
C ILE A 83 18.35 19.62 39.43
N LEU A 84 18.82 20.83 39.12
CA LEU A 84 19.63 21.25 37.98
C LEU A 84 21.04 20.63 38.05
N PHE A 85 21.67 20.33 36.91
CA PHE A 85 23.07 20.70 36.69
C PHE A 85 23.35 20.97 35.20
N LEU A 86 24.10 22.06 35.01
CA LEU A 86 24.51 22.69 33.77
C LEU A 86 25.71 22.01 33.10
N SER A 87 25.81 22.26 31.80
CA SER A 87 27.00 22.48 30.97
C SER A 87 27.99 21.34 30.71
N ALA A 88 28.18 21.04 29.41
CA ALA A 88 29.43 21.36 28.72
C ALA A 88 29.26 21.27 27.19
N TYR A 89 29.41 22.41 26.52
CA TYR A 89 29.74 22.50 25.10
C TYR A 89 31.21 22.07 24.91
N ALA A 90 31.49 21.26 23.90
CA ALA A 90 32.82 21.15 23.31
C ALA A 90 32.70 20.93 21.80
N PHE A 91 33.31 21.84 21.04
CA PHE A 91 33.51 21.77 19.61
C PHE A 91 34.35 20.55 19.21
N SER A 92 34.07 19.97 18.05
CA SER A 92 35.09 19.23 17.29
C SER A 92 34.90 19.48 15.80
N GLU A 93 36.01 19.86 15.19
CA GLU A 93 36.18 20.40 13.85
C GLU A 93 35.98 19.35 12.74
N SER A 94 35.55 19.83 11.58
CA SER A 94 35.62 19.12 10.31
C SER A 94 37.07 18.99 9.83
N PRO A 95 37.45 17.85 9.21
CA PRO A 95 38.54 17.87 8.26
C PRO A 95 38.13 17.31 6.88
N HIS A 96 38.23 18.22 5.90
CA HIS A 96 38.82 18.04 4.57
C HIS A 96 38.54 16.79 3.71
N HIS A 97 37.99 17.10 2.53
CA HIS A 97 38.12 16.40 1.26
C HIS A 97 39.37 15.52 1.13
N LYS A 98 39.15 14.24 0.84
CA LYS A 98 40.08 13.42 0.04
C LYS A 98 39.33 12.84 -1.14
N ASP A 99 39.81 13.24 -2.30
CA ASP A 99 39.53 12.68 -3.61
C ASP A 99 40.04 11.23 -3.63
N HIS A 100 39.15 10.26 -3.89
CA HIS A 100 39.52 8.89 -4.17
C HIS A 100 38.75 8.38 -5.38
N SER A 101 39.51 8.22 -6.46
CA SER A 101 39.17 7.55 -7.69
C SER A 101 38.78 6.08 -7.47
N GLY A 102 37.66 5.69 -8.11
CA GLY A 102 37.56 4.45 -8.88
C GLY A 102 37.68 3.12 -8.14
N GLN A 103 36.62 2.72 -7.43
CA GLN A 103 36.19 1.32 -7.34
C GLN A 103 34.66 1.30 -7.19
N ARG A 104 33.93 0.97 -8.28
CA ARG A 104 32.50 0.62 -8.19
C ARG A 104 32.38 -0.74 -7.50
N ASN A 105 32.48 -0.75 -6.18
CA ASN A 105 31.81 -1.78 -5.38
C ASN A 105 30.31 -1.54 -5.58
N GLY A 106 29.61 -2.47 -6.24
CA GLY A 106 28.15 -2.40 -6.32
C GLY A 106 27.61 -2.33 -4.90
N ALA A 107 27.05 -1.18 -4.52
CA ALA A 107 26.53 -0.98 -3.17
C ALA A 107 25.46 -2.05 -2.91
N LYS A 108 25.64 -2.85 -1.85
CA LYS A 108 24.67 -3.86 -1.47
C LYS A 108 23.37 -3.14 -1.07
N LEU A 109 22.26 -3.49 -1.73
CA LEU A 109 20.95 -2.93 -1.41
C LEU A 109 20.61 -3.17 0.07
N PRO A 110 19.93 -2.20 0.73
CA PRO A 110 19.38 -2.38 2.07
C PRO A 110 18.51 -3.64 2.16
N VAL A 111 18.52 -4.28 3.32
CA VAL A 111 17.70 -5.47 3.58
C VAL A 111 16.34 -5.03 4.11
N LEU A 112 15.26 -5.47 3.46
CA LEU A 112 13.90 -5.22 3.93
C LEU A 112 13.69 -5.84 5.33
N PRO A 113 13.12 -5.08 6.29
CA PRO A 113 12.73 -5.64 7.58
C PRO A 113 11.71 -6.77 7.43
N THR A 114 11.98 -7.90 8.09
CA THR A 114 11.21 -9.14 7.98
C THR A 114 10.97 -9.79 9.35
N TYR A 115 10.23 -10.90 9.39
CA TYR A 115 10.01 -11.69 10.60
C TYR A 115 11.12 -12.74 10.77
N GLN A 116 11.49 -13.03 12.02
CA GLN A 116 12.48 -14.04 12.39
C GLN A 116 11.88 -15.45 12.38
N LEU A 117 11.31 -15.82 11.23
CA LEU A 117 10.46 -16.99 11.07
C LEU A 117 11.04 -17.90 9.99
N ASP A 118 10.66 -19.19 10.04
CA ASP A 118 10.99 -20.14 9.00
C ASP A 118 10.56 -19.63 7.61
N PRO A 119 11.43 -19.69 6.57
CA PRO A 119 11.12 -19.18 5.23
C PRO A 119 9.94 -19.86 4.52
N GLU A 120 9.62 -21.10 4.86
CA GLU A 120 8.46 -21.80 4.32
C GLU A 120 7.19 -21.28 4.99
N LEU A 121 7.19 -21.20 6.32
CA LEU A 121 6.03 -20.69 7.09
C LEU A 121 5.72 -19.23 6.75
N ILE A 122 6.72 -18.35 6.67
CA ILE A 122 6.52 -16.91 6.36
C ILE A 122 5.88 -16.70 4.98
N SER A 123 5.96 -17.70 4.09
CA SER A 123 5.34 -17.68 2.77
C SER A 123 3.86 -18.06 2.75
N HIS A 124 3.28 -18.33 3.93
CA HIS A 124 1.89 -18.76 4.12
C HIS A 124 1.17 -17.92 5.19
N LEU A 125 1.56 -16.65 5.35
CA LEU A 125 0.93 -15.72 6.29
C LEU A 125 -0.13 -14.81 5.64
N GLY A 126 -0.58 -15.16 4.42
CA GLY A 126 -1.57 -14.41 3.66
C GLY A 126 -1.15 -12.94 3.53
N PRO A 127 -2.08 -11.98 3.75
CA PRO A 127 -1.76 -10.57 3.68
C PRO A 127 -0.99 -10.07 4.91
N TYR A 128 -0.77 -10.88 5.94
CA TYR A 128 -0.16 -10.42 7.20
C TYR A 128 1.32 -10.82 7.36
N GLY A 129 1.90 -11.45 6.34
CA GLY A 129 3.36 -11.59 6.23
C GLY A 129 4.04 -10.29 5.79
N PRO A 130 5.36 -10.15 6.02
CA PRO A 130 6.14 -9.04 5.50
C PRO A 130 6.45 -9.25 4.00
N ARG A 131 6.64 -8.17 3.24
CA ARG A 131 7.18 -8.27 1.87
C ARG A 131 8.50 -9.05 1.88
N ARG A 132 8.61 -9.94 0.90
CA ARG A 132 9.76 -10.82 0.67
C ARG A 132 9.94 -11.02 -0.83
N ALA A 133 11.15 -11.36 -1.26
CA ALA A 133 11.39 -11.74 -2.64
C ALA A 133 10.60 -13.01 -2.98
N VAL A 134 9.80 -12.92 -4.03
CA VAL A 134 9.10 -14.05 -4.65
C VAL A 134 9.98 -14.59 -5.77
N SER A 135 10.07 -15.91 -5.90
CA SER A 135 10.84 -16.53 -6.97
C SER A 135 10.14 -16.36 -8.31
N SER A 136 10.91 -16.03 -9.35
CA SER A 136 10.48 -16.09 -10.75
C SER A 136 11.47 -16.91 -11.55
N GLN A 137 10.97 -17.62 -12.56
CA GLN A 137 11.82 -18.29 -13.55
C GLN A 137 12.37 -17.29 -14.59
N ILE A 138 11.84 -16.06 -14.59
CA ILE A 138 12.20 -15.00 -15.52
C ILE A 138 13.17 -14.05 -14.80
N SER A 139 14.33 -13.79 -15.41
CA SER A 139 15.32 -12.86 -14.86
C SER A 139 14.80 -11.42 -14.84
N SER A 140 14.96 -10.75 -13.69
CA SER A 140 14.68 -9.33 -13.51
C SER A 140 15.81 -8.42 -13.98
N GLU A 141 16.93 -8.97 -14.45
CA GLU A 141 18.03 -8.17 -14.99
C GLU A 141 17.56 -7.40 -16.23
N THR A 142 18.06 -6.18 -16.39
CA THR A 142 17.80 -5.37 -17.59
C THR A 142 18.53 -6.03 -18.76
N PRO A 143 17.83 -6.42 -19.84
CA PRO A 143 18.48 -7.07 -20.98
C PRO A 143 19.53 -6.18 -21.65
N GLU A 144 20.51 -6.80 -22.31
CA GLU A 144 21.53 -6.07 -23.06
C GLU A 144 20.89 -5.20 -24.16
N GLY A 145 21.37 -3.96 -24.28
CA GLY A 145 20.80 -2.99 -25.22
C GLY A 145 19.51 -2.31 -24.75
N CYS A 146 19.03 -2.61 -23.53
CA CYS A 146 17.90 -1.92 -22.91
C CYS A 146 18.32 -1.02 -21.76
N SER A 147 17.58 0.05 -21.53
CA SER A 147 17.66 0.86 -20.30
C SER A 147 16.27 1.15 -19.77
N VAL A 148 16.10 1.12 -18.44
CA VAL A 148 14.84 1.55 -17.81
C VAL A 148 14.73 3.06 -17.99
N SER A 149 13.61 3.52 -18.56
CA SER A 149 13.34 4.93 -18.84
C SER A 149 12.26 5.53 -17.94
N MET A 150 11.46 4.71 -17.27
CA MET A 150 10.46 5.11 -16.27
C MET A 150 10.09 3.91 -15.38
N ILE A 151 9.70 4.15 -14.13
CA ILE A 151 8.97 3.18 -13.29
C ILE A 151 7.68 3.76 -12.72
N SER A 152 6.65 2.91 -12.60
CA SER A 152 5.43 3.18 -11.83
C SER A 152 5.28 2.14 -10.73
N ILE A 153 5.27 2.60 -9.48
CA ILE A 153 5.14 1.77 -8.29
C ILE A 153 3.71 1.85 -7.78
N LEU A 154 3.14 0.69 -7.48
CA LEU A 154 1.91 0.53 -6.72
C LEU A 154 2.25 -0.28 -5.47
N GLN A 155 2.25 0.36 -4.30
CA GLN A 155 2.75 -0.24 -3.07
C GLN A 155 1.70 -0.23 -1.96
N ARG A 156 1.57 -1.36 -1.27
CA ARG A 156 0.74 -1.48 -0.08
C ARG A 156 1.39 -0.75 1.09
N HIS A 157 0.57 -0.23 1.99
CA HIS A 157 1.05 0.24 3.30
C HIS A 157 1.89 -0.82 4.04
N GLY A 158 2.76 -0.35 4.93
CA GLY A 158 3.60 -1.20 5.78
C GLY A 158 2.80 -1.98 6.82
N ALA A 159 3.49 -2.80 7.61
CA ALA A 159 2.86 -3.56 8.69
C ALA A 159 2.15 -2.64 9.71
N ARG A 160 1.01 -3.11 10.22
CA ARG A 160 0.13 -2.38 11.13
C ARG A 160 -0.47 -3.28 12.19
N TYR A 161 -1.09 -2.68 13.20
CA TYR A 161 -1.99 -3.35 14.12
C TYR A 161 -3.31 -3.76 13.43
N PRO A 162 -4.10 -4.67 14.04
CA PRO A 162 -5.43 -5.03 13.55
C PRO A 162 -6.39 -3.82 13.46
N THR A 163 -7.43 -3.95 12.64
CA THR A 163 -8.55 -3.00 12.58
C THR A 163 -9.38 -3.12 13.85
N GLY A 164 -9.85 -2.01 14.43
CA GLY A 164 -10.53 -2.02 15.74
C GLY A 164 -11.83 -2.85 15.78
N ASP A 165 -12.79 -2.52 14.92
CA ASP A 165 -14.13 -3.14 14.85
C ASP A 165 -14.18 -4.42 13.99
N GLY A 166 -13.10 -4.72 13.28
CA GLY A 166 -12.93 -5.92 12.47
C GLY A 166 -12.13 -7.00 13.20
N GLU A 167 -10.91 -7.24 12.71
CA GLU A 167 -10.09 -8.34 13.20
C GLU A 167 -9.60 -8.17 14.65
N GLY A 168 -9.39 -6.93 15.10
CA GLY A 168 -9.04 -6.62 16.49
C GLY A 168 -10.08 -7.13 17.48
N ALA A 169 -11.35 -6.81 17.27
CA ALA A 169 -12.45 -7.30 18.08
C ALA A 169 -12.57 -8.85 18.12
N ARG A 170 -12.26 -9.53 17.00
CA ARG A 170 -12.27 -11.01 16.95
C ARG A 170 -11.09 -11.62 17.70
N ILE A 171 -9.91 -11.01 17.58
CA ILE A 171 -8.73 -11.36 18.37
C ILE A 171 -9.02 -11.19 19.85
N ASP A 172 -9.61 -10.06 20.25
CA ASP A 172 -9.95 -9.78 21.65
C ASP A 172 -10.95 -10.82 22.19
N ALA A 173 -11.98 -11.17 21.41
CA ALA A 173 -12.93 -12.21 21.78
C ALA A 173 -12.27 -13.60 21.97
N ALA A 174 -11.32 -13.96 21.10
CA ALA A 174 -10.58 -15.22 21.22
C ALA A 174 -9.67 -15.21 22.45
N LEU A 175 -8.94 -14.12 22.70
CA LEU A 175 -8.06 -13.96 23.88
C LEU A 175 -8.86 -13.91 25.19
N ASP A 176 -10.06 -13.33 25.19
CA ASP A 176 -10.95 -13.31 26.36
C ASP A 176 -11.39 -14.71 26.79
N LYS A 177 -11.61 -15.61 25.83
CA LYS A 177 -11.89 -17.02 26.13
C LYS A 177 -10.68 -17.71 26.77
N LEU A 178 -9.49 -17.46 26.24
CA LEU A 178 -8.24 -17.99 26.76
C LEU A 178 -7.90 -17.47 28.15
N SER A 179 -8.25 -16.22 28.46
CA SER A 179 -7.99 -15.60 29.77
C SER A 179 -8.68 -16.30 30.95
N ARG A 180 -9.66 -17.17 30.67
CA ARG A 180 -10.42 -17.95 31.67
C ARG A 180 -9.87 -19.37 31.83
N VAL A 181 -8.93 -19.77 30.99
CA VAL A 181 -8.29 -21.09 31.04
C VAL A 181 -7.22 -21.07 32.13
N MET A 182 -7.30 -21.99 33.08
CA MET A 182 -6.41 -22.04 34.25
C MET A 182 -5.26 -23.04 34.10
N ASN A 183 -5.37 -23.99 33.18
CA ASN A 183 -4.38 -25.04 32.98
C ASN A 183 -4.40 -25.53 31.53
N THR A 184 -3.25 -26.00 31.04
CA THR A 184 -3.09 -26.64 29.74
C THR A 184 -2.51 -28.05 29.91
N THR A 185 -2.90 -28.98 29.04
CA THR A 185 -2.26 -30.30 28.96
C THR A 185 -1.05 -30.33 28.01
N ASP A 186 -0.79 -29.21 27.33
CA ASP A 186 0.33 -29.01 26.41
C ASP A 186 1.21 -27.85 26.89
N PRO A 187 2.44 -28.12 27.38
CA PRO A 187 3.36 -27.08 27.86
C PRO A 187 3.72 -26.05 26.78
N SER A 188 3.63 -26.39 25.49
CA SER A 188 3.89 -25.44 24.41
C SER A 188 2.82 -24.34 24.31
N LEU A 189 1.65 -24.53 24.94
CA LEU A 189 0.55 -23.57 24.98
C LEU A 189 0.45 -22.80 26.30
N GLU A 190 1.39 -22.99 27.24
CA GLU A 190 1.37 -22.30 28.54
C GLU A 190 1.36 -20.78 28.38
N PHE A 191 2.05 -20.26 27.36
CA PHE A 191 2.08 -18.83 27.06
C PHE A 191 0.69 -18.25 26.79
N ALA A 192 -0.26 -19.07 26.29
CA ALA A 192 -1.59 -18.62 25.88
C ALA A 192 -2.48 -18.21 27.06
N LEU A 193 -2.27 -18.79 28.25
CA LEU A 193 -3.08 -18.53 29.45
C LEU A 193 -2.96 -17.08 29.93
N GLY A 194 -1.78 -16.49 29.74
CA GLY A 194 -1.46 -15.11 30.13
C GLY A 194 -1.22 -14.18 28.94
N PHE A 195 -1.46 -14.62 27.71
CA PHE A 195 -1.13 -13.83 26.53
C PHE A 195 -1.97 -12.55 26.49
N LYS A 196 -1.29 -11.41 26.31
CA LYS A 196 -1.89 -10.09 26.14
C LYS A 196 -1.37 -9.47 24.86
N TYR A 197 -2.27 -8.86 24.12
CA TYR A 197 -1.93 -8.15 22.89
C TYR A 197 -2.46 -6.73 22.96
N PRO A 198 -1.74 -5.81 23.63
CA PRO A 198 -2.10 -4.39 23.58
C PRO A 198 -1.78 -3.87 22.18
N TYR A 199 -2.76 -3.24 21.53
CA TYR A 199 -2.59 -2.63 20.22
C TYR A 199 -3.31 -1.28 20.15
N VAL A 200 -2.89 -0.44 19.20
CA VAL A 200 -3.65 0.74 18.80
C VAL A 200 -4.23 0.44 17.42
N ALA A 201 -5.55 0.36 17.34
CA ALA A 201 -6.25 -0.03 16.13
C ALA A 201 -5.75 0.74 14.90
N ASP A 202 -5.60 0.04 13.78
CA ASP A 202 -5.29 0.56 12.45
C ASP A 202 -3.91 1.21 12.24
N GLN A 203 -3.23 1.59 13.32
CA GLN A 203 -1.94 2.28 13.27
C GLN A 203 -0.82 1.40 12.74
N MET A 204 0.11 2.02 12.01
CA MET A 204 1.35 1.36 11.61
C MET A 204 2.21 1.01 12.82
N VAL A 205 2.86 -0.16 12.77
CA VAL A 205 3.88 -0.53 13.75
C VAL A 205 5.25 -0.03 13.29
N SER A 206 6.21 0.11 14.21
CA SER A 206 7.56 0.57 13.87
C SER A 206 8.25 -0.28 12.80
N LEU A 207 7.96 -1.58 12.74
CA LEU A 207 8.44 -2.44 11.66
C LEU A 207 7.90 -1.98 10.30
N GLY A 208 6.61 -1.65 10.22
CA GLY A 208 5.97 -1.16 9.01
C GLY A 208 6.56 0.15 8.53
N GLN A 209 6.84 1.07 9.45
CA GLN A 209 7.50 2.35 9.14
C GLN A 209 8.88 2.10 8.51
N ARG A 210 9.68 1.21 9.12
CA ARG A 210 10.98 0.80 8.58
C ARG A 210 10.88 0.08 7.24
N GLN A 211 9.85 -0.76 7.03
CA GLN A 211 9.62 -1.42 5.75
C GLN A 211 9.45 -0.41 4.62
N MET A 212 8.63 0.63 4.84
CA MET A 212 8.39 1.65 3.83
C MET A 212 9.62 2.51 3.58
N TYR A 213 10.29 2.95 4.65
CA TYR A 213 11.54 3.70 4.57
C TYR A 213 12.63 2.95 3.79
N VAL A 214 12.89 1.68 4.14
CA VAL A 214 13.89 0.85 3.44
C VAL A 214 13.46 0.57 2.00
N SER A 215 12.16 0.40 1.73
CA SER A 215 11.65 0.26 0.36
C SER A 215 11.98 1.48 -0.50
N GLY A 216 11.83 2.70 0.04
CA GLY A 216 12.23 3.93 -0.63
C GLY A 216 13.72 3.97 -0.96
N GLN A 217 14.58 3.59 0.00
CA GLN A 217 16.03 3.49 -0.20
C GLN A 217 16.41 2.49 -1.30
N ILE A 218 15.76 1.33 -1.33
CA ILE A 218 16.00 0.30 -2.36
C ILE A 218 15.66 0.85 -3.74
N ILE A 219 14.54 1.56 -3.90
CA ILE A 219 14.15 2.14 -5.19
C ILE A 219 15.14 3.23 -5.61
N ALA A 220 15.52 4.13 -4.70
CA ALA A 220 16.49 5.19 -4.98
C ALA A 220 17.85 4.63 -5.45
N GLN A 221 18.32 3.54 -4.83
CA GLN A 221 19.58 2.89 -5.23
C GLN A 221 19.44 2.09 -6.54
N LYS A 222 18.40 1.26 -6.66
CA LYS A 222 18.20 0.37 -7.81
C LYS A 222 17.93 1.14 -9.11
N TYR A 223 17.23 2.27 -9.03
CA TYR A 223 16.84 3.08 -10.19
C TYR A 223 17.50 4.46 -10.18
N ALA A 224 18.69 4.59 -9.60
CA ALA A 224 19.42 5.86 -9.51
C ALA A 224 19.63 6.54 -10.88
N SER A 225 19.70 5.76 -11.96
CA SER A 225 19.83 6.25 -13.34
C SER A 225 18.63 7.06 -13.85
N LEU A 226 17.45 6.91 -13.22
CA LEU A 226 16.25 7.70 -13.54
C LEU A 226 16.28 9.13 -12.94
N GLY A 227 17.24 9.40 -12.06
CA GLY A 227 17.38 10.67 -11.36
C GLY A 227 16.49 10.80 -10.11
N PRO A 228 16.59 11.93 -9.39
CA PRO A 228 15.98 12.08 -8.06
C PRO A 228 14.52 12.58 -8.08
N LYS A 229 13.99 12.96 -9.25
CA LYS A 229 12.62 13.49 -9.35
C LYS A 229 11.60 12.36 -9.21
N ILE A 230 10.67 12.53 -8.27
CA ILE A 230 9.59 11.59 -7.97
C ILE A 230 8.23 12.26 -8.00
N PHE A 231 7.18 11.48 -8.21
CA PHE A 231 5.80 11.91 -7.99
C PHE A 231 5.06 10.87 -7.14
N VAL A 232 4.55 11.29 -5.98
CA VAL A 232 3.98 10.39 -4.98
C VAL A 232 2.50 10.69 -4.78
N ARG A 233 1.63 9.67 -4.86
CA ARG A 233 0.22 9.76 -4.47
C ARG A 233 -0.14 8.71 -3.43
N SER A 234 -1.20 8.95 -2.69
CA SER A 234 -1.78 7.98 -1.75
C SER A 234 -3.29 8.17 -1.63
N THR A 235 -3.98 7.18 -1.05
CA THR A 235 -5.26 7.44 -0.40
C THR A 235 -5.04 8.26 0.88
N ALA A 236 -5.98 9.14 1.23
CA ALA A 236 -5.93 9.95 2.45
C ALA A 236 -6.27 9.18 3.75
N GLU A 237 -6.15 7.86 3.75
CA GLU A 237 -6.18 7.04 4.96
C GLU A 237 -4.85 7.15 5.69
N GLU A 238 -4.89 7.41 7.00
CA GLU A 238 -3.72 7.74 7.84
C GLU A 238 -2.53 6.80 7.60
N ARG A 239 -2.71 5.48 7.77
CA ARG A 239 -1.65 4.48 7.59
C ARG A 239 -1.07 4.42 6.17
N ILE A 240 -1.86 4.74 5.15
CA ILE A 240 -1.45 4.68 3.74
C ILE A 240 -0.68 5.96 3.38
N ALA A 241 -1.16 7.12 3.81
CA ALA A 241 -0.46 8.39 3.68
C ALA A 241 0.85 8.41 4.48
N GLU A 242 0.86 7.87 5.70
CA GLU A 242 2.08 7.70 6.51
C GLU A 242 3.09 6.78 5.79
N SER A 243 2.62 5.68 5.19
CA SER A 243 3.48 4.78 4.41
C SER A 243 4.14 5.50 3.22
N ALA A 244 3.41 6.37 2.54
CA ALA A 244 3.94 7.19 1.46
C ALA A 244 5.02 8.16 1.98
N GLY A 245 4.77 8.81 3.13
CA GLY A 245 5.73 9.71 3.76
C GLY A 245 7.02 9.01 4.19
N TRP A 246 6.93 7.84 4.82
CA TRP A 246 8.11 7.04 5.17
C TRP A 246 8.90 6.58 3.95
N TRP A 247 8.19 6.14 2.89
CA TRP A 247 8.83 5.76 1.64
C TRP A 247 9.58 6.93 1.02
N GLU A 248 8.97 8.11 0.98
CA GLU A 248 9.59 9.32 0.43
C GLU A 248 10.80 9.79 1.25
N GLN A 249 10.69 9.74 2.59
CA GLN A 249 11.79 9.99 3.52
C GLN A 249 13.01 9.10 3.20
N GLY A 250 12.75 7.80 3.03
CA GLY A 250 13.79 6.83 2.69
C GLY A 250 14.35 7.00 1.28
N PHE A 251 13.51 7.34 0.31
CA PHE A 251 13.94 7.63 -1.07
C PHE A 251 14.89 8.83 -1.11
N LYS A 252 14.59 9.89 -0.36
CA LYS A 252 15.43 11.10 -0.25
C LYS A 252 16.74 10.88 0.49
N GLY A 253 16.83 9.79 1.28
CA GLY A 253 17.98 9.49 2.12
C GLY A 253 18.02 10.32 3.41
N ASP A 254 16.89 10.90 3.82
CA ASP A 254 16.77 11.68 5.03
C ASP A 254 16.71 10.77 6.29
N PRO A 255 17.02 11.27 7.50
CA PRO A 255 17.04 10.43 8.71
C PRO A 255 15.69 9.75 9.01
N PHE A 256 15.74 8.50 9.50
CA PHE A 256 14.53 7.77 9.90
C PHE A 256 13.94 8.26 11.22
N ASP A 257 14.75 8.72 12.17
CA ASP A 257 14.30 9.10 13.51
C ASP A 257 13.70 10.52 13.54
N VAL A 258 12.50 10.64 12.97
CA VAL A 258 11.72 11.88 12.87
C VAL A 258 10.29 11.64 13.33
N PRO A 259 9.60 12.66 13.90
CA PRO A 259 8.18 12.52 14.20
C PRO A 259 7.37 12.37 12.91
N VAL A 260 6.26 11.61 12.96
CA VAL A 260 5.35 11.40 11.80
C VAL A 260 4.86 12.72 11.21
N SER A 261 4.62 13.74 12.05
CA SER A 261 4.21 15.08 11.61
C SER A 261 5.28 15.84 10.80
N GLY A 262 6.53 15.36 10.81
CA GLY A 262 7.64 15.90 10.04
C GLY A 262 7.93 15.14 8.75
N LEU A 263 7.13 14.11 8.42
CA LEU A 263 7.30 13.36 7.18
C LEU A 263 6.91 14.21 5.95
N PRO A 264 7.52 13.94 4.78
CA PRO A 264 7.03 14.44 3.52
C PRO A 264 5.56 14.06 3.30
N HIS A 265 4.77 14.99 2.79
CA HIS A 265 3.41 14.71 2.36
C HIS A 265 3.41 14.26 0.90
N PRO A 266 2.62 13.25 0.53
CA PRO A 266 2.44 12.86 -0.86
C PRO A 266 1.89 14.05 -1.65
N ALA A 267 2.33 14.21 -2.90
CA ALA A 267 1.90 15.30 -3.78
C ALA A 267 0.37 15.33 -3.96
N VAL A 268 -0.28 14.16 -3.92
CA VAL A 268 -1.74 14.04 -3.87
C VAL A 268 -2.15 12.97 -2.85
N ALA A 269 -2.96 13.35 -1.88
CA ALA A 269 -3.68 12.43 -1.00
C ALA A 269 -5.18 12.45 -1.35
N MET A 270 -5.68 11.36 -1.94
CA MET A 270 -7.06 11.29 -2.43
C MET A 270 -8.02 10.80 -1.33
N PRO A 271 -9.09 11.54 -1.01
CA PRO A 271 -10.09 11.09 -0.05
C PRO A 271 -10.69 9.73 -0.42
N VAL A 272 -11.01 8.92 0.58
CA VAL A 272 -11.73 7.66 0.42
C VAL A 272 -13.20 7.93 0.74
N SER A 273 -14.05 7.96 -0.28
CA SER A 273 -15.46 8.30 -0.15
C SER A 273 -16.26 7.79 -1.35
N ASP A 274 -17.52 7.44 -1.12
CA ASP A 274 -18.51 7.12 -2.16
C ASP A 274 -18.87 8.31 -3.07
N LYS A 275 -18.37 9.51 -2.78
CA LYS A 275 -18.58 10.74 -3.55
C LYS A 275 -17.31 11.26 -4.21
N PHE A 276 -16.19 10.54 -4.09
CA PHE A 276 -14.91 10.94 -4.65
C PHE A 276 -14.34 9.84 -5.54
N ASN A 277 -13.97 10.21 -6.76
CA ASN A 277 -13.30 9.32 -7.70
C ASN A 277 -11.83 9.18 -7.28
N ASN A 278 -11.47 7.99 -6.78
CA ASN A 278 -10.14 7.66 -6.29
C ASN A 278 -9.71 6.32 -6.89
N THR A 279 -8.72 6.35 -7.79
CA THR A 279 -8.21 5.15 -8.48
C THR A 279 -7.45 4.20 -7.55
N LEU A 280 -7.02 4.69 -6.37
CA LEU A 280 -6.33 3.91 -5.35
C LEU A 280 -7.28 3.33 -4.30
N ASP A 281 -8.55 3.74 -4.29
CA ASP A 281 -9.62 3.16 -3.49
C ASP A 281 -11.00 3.52 -4.05
N VAL A 282 -11.57 2.63 -4.86
CA VAL A 282 -12.86 2.89 -5.54
C VAL A 282 -14.03 2.59 -4.62
N GLN A 283 -14.62 3.65 -4.10
CA GLN A 283 -15.80 3.61 -3.23
C GLN A 283 -17.10 3.99 -3.95
N THR A 284 -17.04 4.32 -5.24
CA THR A 284 -18.16 4.87 -6.05
C THR A 284 -18.99 3.80 -6.76
N CYS A 285 -18.87 2.53 -6.36
CA CYS A 285 -19.64 1.40 -6.92
C CYS A 285 -20.67 0.87 -5.91
N PRO A 286 -21.92 1.36 -5.93
CA PRO A 286 -22.98 0.92 -5.01
C PRO A 286 -23.27 -0.58 -5.08
N ALA A 287 -23.39 -1.17 -6.28
CA ALA A 287 -23.73 -2.58 -6.42
C ALA A 287 -22.69 -3.51 -5.77
N ALA A 288 -21.39 -3.20 -5.92
CA ALA A 288 -20.33 -3.95 -5.26
C ALA A 288 -20.38 -3.82 -3.72
N LYS A 289 -20.74 -2.65 -3.20
CA LYS A 289 -20.91 -2.41 -1.76
C LYS A 289 -22.14 -3.08 -1.17
N ALA A 290 -23.18 -3.26 -1.98
CA ALA A 290 -24.44 -3.87 -1.55
C ALA A 290 -24.35 -5.39 -1.41
N LEU A 291 -23.28 -6.03 -1.88
CA LEU A 291 -23.05 -7.47 -1.72
C LEU A 291 -22.94 -7.83 -0.24
N ASN A 292 -23.87 -8.65 0.25
CA ASN A 292 -23.89 -9.12 1.63
C ASN A 292 -24.48 -10.54 1.74
N PRO A 293 -23.68 -11.57 2.09
CA PRO A 293 -22.22 -11.51 2.21
C PRO A 293 -21.55 -11.36 0.83
N PRO A 294 -20.35 -10.74 0.75
CA PRO A 294 -19.49 -10.85 -0.40
C PRO A 294 -19.20 -12.31 -0.78
N LEU A 295 -18.93 -12.58 -2.06
CA LEU A 295 -18.63 -13.95 -2.53
C LEU A 295 -17.38 -14.53 -1.87
N GLY A 296 -16.34 -13.72 -1.63
CA GLY A 296 -15.14 -14.16 -0.92
C GLY A 296 -15.37 -14.50 0.54
N ASP A 297 -16.28 -13.81 1.23
CA ASP A 297 -16.68 -14.16 2.59
C ASP A 297 -17.37 -15.53 2.61
N THR A 298 -18.20 -15.80 1.59
CA THR A 298 -18.88 -17.10 1.44
C THR A 298 -17.87 -18.20 1.15
N ALA A 299 -17.00 -18.02 0.15
CA ALA A 299 -16.01 -19.01 -0.27
C ALA A 299 -14.99 -19.33 0.84
N SER A 300 -14.47 -18.30 1.52
CA SER A 300 -13.53 -18.48 2.61
C SER A 300 -14.19 -19.07 3.86
N ALA A 301 -15.46 -18.73 4.14
CA ALA A 301 -16.22 -19.38 5.22
C ALA A 301 -16.46 -20.87 4.96
N GLU A 302 -16.80 -21.25 3.72
CA GLU A 302 -16.91 -22.66 3.33
C GLU A 302 -15.59 -23.40 3.56
N TRP A 303 -14.47 -22.82 3.10
CA TRP A 303 -13.15 -23.40 3.32
C TRP A 303 -12.77 -23.51 4.81
N LEU A 304 -13.12 -22.53 5.62
CA LEU A 304 -12.87 -22.57 7.07
C LEU A 304 -13.51 -23.80 7.73
N THR A 305 -14.73 -24.17 7.31
CA THR A 305 -15.40 -25.38 7.83
C THR A 305 -14.70 -26.69 7.46
N THR A 306 -13.77 -26.64 6.50
CA THR A 306 -12.98 -27.81 6.06
C THR A 306 -11.73 -27.98 6.91
N PHE A 307 -10.91 -26.93 7.08
CA PHE A 307 -9.59 -27.08 7.70
C PHE A 307 -9.53 -26.73 9.20
N ALA A 308 -10.42 -25.86 9.70
CA ALA A 308 -10.35 -25.40 11.08
C ALA A 308 -10.86 -26.39 12.14
N PRO A 309 -11.92 -27.21 11.90
CA PRO A 309 -12.48 -28.04 12.97
C PRO A 309 -11.48 -28.99 13.65
N PRO A 310 -10.56 -29.67 12.93
CA PRO A 310 -9.51 -30.48 13.57
C PRO A 310 -8.59 -29.66 14.48
N ILE A 311 -8.25 -28.42 14.08
CA ILE A 311 -7.40 -27.49 14.84
C ILE A 311 -8.15 -27.02 16.10
N THR A 312 -9.40 -26.60 15.95
CA THR A 312 -10.28 -26.18 17.04
C THR A 312 -10.46 -27.28 18.07
N LYS A 313 -10.71 -28.50 17.61
CA LYS A 313 -10.78 -29.66 18.51
C LYS A 313 -9.47 -29.85 19.26
N ARG A 314 -8.33 -29.84 18.56
CA ARG A 314 -7.00 -29.98 19.17
C ARG A 314 -6.79 -28.92 20.25
N LEU A 315 -7.03 -27.65 19.96
CA LEU A 315 -6.77 -26.56 20.91
C LEU A 315 -7.70 -26.64 22.12
N ASN A 316 -8.99 -26.94 21.94
CA ASN A 316 -9.93 -27.12 23.07
C ASN A 316 -9.60 -28.35 23.93
N ASP A 317 -9.06 -29.43 23.33
CA ASP A 317 -8.59 -30.60 24.10
C ASP A 317 -7.35 -30.28 24.95
N ARG A 318 -6.52 -29.31 24.53
CA ARG A 318 -5.33 -28.89 25.27
C ARG A 318 -5.58 -27.77 26.27
N LEU A 319 -6.42 -26.80 25.91
CA LEU A 319 -6.77 -25.62 26.69
C LEU A 319 -8.16 -25.83 27.31
N LEU A 320 -8.17 -26.54 28.44
CA LEU A 320 -9.41 -27.02 29.05
C LEU A 320 -10.34 -25.85 29.43
N GLY A 321 -11.55 -25.85 28.88
CA GLY A 321 -12.55 -24.82 29.13
C GLY A 321 -12.44 -23.58 28.23
N ALA A 322 -11.51 -23.56 27.26
CA ALA A 322 -11.37 -22.42 26.33
C ALA A 322 -12.64 -22.19 25.49
N ASN A 323 -13.29 -23.26 25.02
CA ASN A 323 -14.48 -23.19 24.18
C ASN A 323 -14.29 -22.28 22.94
N LEU A 324 -13.14 -22.45 22.28
CA LEU A 324 -12.79 -21.81 21.02
C LEU A 324 -13.69 -22.33 19.91
N THR A 325 -14.07 -21.43 19.02
CA THR A 325 -14.73 -21.71 17.73
C THR A 325 -13.69 -21.70 16.61
N ASP A 326 -14.06 -22.20 15.43
CA ASP A 326 -13.20 -22.15 14.23
C ASP A 326 -12.78 -20.71 13.88
N ARG A 327 -13.66 -19.74 14.15
CA ARG A 327 -13.36 -18.32 13.95
C ARG A 327 -12.36 -17.78 14.98
N ASP A 328 -12.47 -18.20 16.24
CA ASP A 328 -11.47 -17.82 17.26
C ASP A 328 -10.10 -18.38 16.87
N VAL A 329 -10.04 -19.65 16.46
CA VAL A 329 -8.78 -20.29 16.01
C VAL A 329 -8.17 -19.54 14.83
N PHE A 330 -8.97 -19.17 13.83
CA PHE A 330 -8.50 -18.36 12.71
C PHE A 330 -7.93 -17.00 13.16
N SER A 331 -8.59 -16.31 14.10
CA SER A 331 -8.07 -15.06 14.67
C SER A 331 -6.77 -15.26 15.47
N LEU A 332 -6.60 -16.40 16.14
CA LEU A 332 -5.33 -16.78 16.77
C LEU A 332 -4.24 -17.07 15.73
N MET A 333 -4.57 -17.57 14.54
CA MET A 333 -3.61 -17.66 13.43
C MET A 333 -3.20 -16.26 12.94
N ASN A 334 -4.14 -15.32 12.81
CA ASN A 334 -3.84 -13.93 12.42
C ASN A 334 -2.83 -13.26 13.37
N LEU A 335 -2.89 -13.58 14.68
CA LEU A 335 -1.94 -13.08 15.66
C LEU A 335 -0.48 -13.41 15.33
N CYS A 336 -0.18 -14.52 14.62
CA CYS A 336 1.19 -14.80 14.20
C CYS A 336 1.80 -13.63 13.42
N GLY A 337 1.09 -13.09 12.42
CA GLY A 337 1.56 -11.94 11.64
C GLY A 337 1.53 -10.63 12.44
N PHE A 338 0.39 -10.33 13.07
CA PHE A 338 0.19 -9.08 13.80
C PHE A 338 1.12 -8.90 15.01
N ASP A 339 1.30 -9.93 15.82
CA ASP A 339 2.18 -9.89 17.00
C ASP A 339 3.66 -9.89 16.59
N SER A 340 4.03 -10.64 15.55
CA SER A 340 5.40 -10.58 15.03
C SER A 340 5.75 -9.19 14.50
N ALA A 341 4.81 -8.55 13.81
CA ALA A 341 4.97 -7.18 13.34
C ALA A 341 5.13 -6.18 14.50
N ALA A 342 4.24 -6.26 15.49
CA ALA A 342 4.25 -5.40 16.68
C ALA A 342 5.55 -5.54 17.48
N LYS A 343 6.14 -6.74 17.54
CA LYS A 343 7.42 -7.04 18.19
C LYS A 343 8.63 -6.80 17.29
N ASN A 344 8.49 -5.91 16.31
CA ASN A 344 9.54 -5.49 15.39
C ASN A 344 10.23 -6.67 14.66
N GLY A 345 9.43 -7.66 14.26
CA GLY A 345 9.88 -8.85 13.52
C GLY A 345 10.24 -10.04 14.40
N THR A 346 10.22 -9.92 15.73
CA THR A 346 10.40 -11.06 16.62
C THR A 346 9.20 -11.99 16.52
N THR A 347 9.45 -13.27 16.26
CA THR A 347 8.39 -14.26 16.02
C THR A 347 7.42 -14.38 17.20
N SER A 348 6.13 -14.30 16.88
CA SER A 348 5.05 -14.57 17.82
C SER A 348 5.02 -16.06 18.21
N PRO A 349 4.76 -16.39 19.49
CA PRO A 349 4.56 -17.79 19.89
C PRO A 349 3.36 -18.43 19.18
N TRP A 350 2.37 -17.65 18.73
CA TRP A 350 1.24 -18.14 17.94
C TRP A 350 1.65 -18.77 16.61
N CYS A 351 2.79 -18.37 16.04
CA CYS A 351 3.29 -18.97 14.80
C CYS A 351 3.62 -20.46 14.96
N GLY A 352 4.09 -20.87 16.15
CA GLY A 352 4.50 -22.24 16.46
C GLY A 352 3.37 -23.16 16.90
N VAL A 353 2.15 -22.65 17.06
CA VAL A 353 0.97 -23.44 17.49
C VAL A 353 0.40 -24.29 16.36
N PHE A 354 0.62 -23.86 15.11
CA PHE A 354 0.00 -24.44 13.93
C PHE A 354 1.06 -25.14 13.06
N SER A 355 0.66 -26.25 12.44
CA SER A 355 1.54 -26.97 11.52
C SER A 355 1.66 -26.24 10.18
N LEU A 356 2.67 -26.59 9.39
CA LEU A 356 2.86 -26.00 8.06
C LEU A 356 1.66 -26.24 7.13
N ASP A 357 1.02 -27.41 7.18
CA ASP A 357 -0.14 -27.70 6.33
C ASP A 357 -1.39 -26.90 6.77
N GLU A 358 -1.48 -26.55 8.05
CA GLU A 358 -2.49 -25.61 8.56
C GLU A 358 -2.21 -24.20 8.07
N TRP A 359 -0.94 -23.77 8.02
CA TRP A 359 -0.56 -22.51 7.41
C TRP A 359 -0.85 -22.45 5.92
N LYS A 360 -0.62 -23.53 5.16
CA LYS A 360 -1.06 -23.61 3.75
C LYS A 360 -2.57 -23.47 3.60
N SER A 361 -3.34 -24.08 4.52
CA SER A 361 -4.80 -23.96 4.54
C SER A 361 -5.26 -22.54 4.89
N TYR A 362 -4.53 -21.87 5.78
CA TYR A 362 -4.74 -20.48 6.14
C TYR A 362 -4.39 -19.51 5.00
N GLU A 363 -3.30 -19.75 4.26
CA GLU A 363 -2.98 -19.01 3.02
C GLU A 363 -4.15 -19.12 2.04
N TYR A 364 -4.62 -20.35 1.81
CA TYR A 364 -5.69 -20.61 0.86
C TYR A 364 -7.03 -19.98 1.28
N TYR A 365 -7.29 -19.83 2.58
CA TYR A 365 -8.43 -19.04 3.07
C TYR A 365 -8.38 -17.60 2.55
N HIS A 366 -7.22 -16.95 2.64
CA HIS A 366 -7.03 -15.58 2.16
C HIS A 366 -7.05 -15.49 0.63
N ASP A 367 -6.50 -16.52 -0.05
CA ASP A 367 -6.59 -16.64 -1.50
C ASP A 367 -8.05 -16.65 -1.96
N LEU A 368 -8.89 -17.48 -1.34
CA LEU A 368 -10.32 -17.55 -1.65
C LEU A 368 -11.05 -16.23 -1.36
N GLU A 369 -10.80 -15.61 -0.20
CA GLU A 369 -11.42 -14.32 0.16
C GLU A 369 -11.13 -13.26 -0.91
N LYS A 370 -9.85 -13.04 -1.24
CA LYS A 370 -9.46 -12.02 -2.19
C LYS A 370 -9.79 -12.38 -3.63
N TYR A 371 -9.70 -13.65 -4.01
CA TYR A 371 -10.02 -14.09 -5.38
C TYR A 371 -11.48 -13.79 -5.72
N TRP A 372 -12.39 -14.19 -4.84
CA TRP A 372 -13.83 -14.10 -5.07
C TRP A 372 -14.41 -12.71 -4.75
N SER A 373 -13.80 -11.92 -3.86
CA SER A 373 -14.26 -10.56 -3.55
C SER A 373 -13.56 -9.46 -4.36
N LYS A 374 -12.26 -9.61 -4.64
CA LYS A 374 -11.37 -8.53 -5.12
C LYS A 374 -10.66 -8.84 -6.44
N SER A 375 -10.93 -9.98 -7.07
CA SER A 375 -10.27 -10.39 -8.31
C SER A 375 -11.25 -11.07 -9.29
N TYR A 376 -10.77 -12.08 -10.03
CA TYR A 376 -11.46 -12.76 -11.12
C TYR A 376 -12.77 -13.46 -10.73
N GLY A 377 -12.98 -13.79 -9.45
CA GLY A 377 -14.27 -14.33 -9.00
C GLY A 377 -15.34 -13.26 -8.77
N SER A 378 -14.97 -11.97 -8.72
CA SER A 378 -15.89 -10.85 -8.57
C SER A 378 -16.33 -10.31 -9.91
N THR A 379 -17.63 -10.04 -10.06
CA THR A 379 -18.19 -9.40 -11.26
C THR A 379 -17.74 -7.94 -11.40
N TYR A 380 -17.35 -7.29 -10.30
CA TYR A 380 -17.05 -5.85 -10.27
C TYR A 380 -15.56 -5.54 -10.24
N ALA A 381 -14.75 -6.35 -9.55
CA ALA A 381 -13.39 -5.99 -9.15
C ALA A 381 -12.52 -5.51 -10.32
N ARG A 382 -12.48 -6.26 -11.43
CA ARG A 382 -11.66 -5.85 -12.59
C ARG A 382 -12.01 -4.47 -13.13
N SER A 383 -13.30 -4.09 -13.09
CA SER A 383 -13.77 -2.77 -13.53
C SER A 383 -13.38 -1.67 -12.54
N LEU A 384 -13.37 -1.96 -11.24
CA LEU A 384 -12.94 -1.02 -10.21
C LEU A 384 -11.44 -0.69 -10.34
N GLY A 385 -10.63 -1.63 -10.84
CA GLY A 385 -9.20 -1.40 -11.10
C GLY A 385 -8.89 -0.63 -12.39
N ALA A 386 -9.89 -0.41 -13.27
CA ALA A 386 -9.65 0.10 -14.62
C ALA A 386 -9.10 1.53 -14.65
N GLY A 387 -9.57 2.40 -13.75
CA GLY A 387 -9.11 3.79 -13.68
C GLY A 387 -7.60 3.91 -13.46
N TRP A 388 -7.04 3.13 -12.52
CA TRP A 388 -5.59 3.12 -12.30
C TRP A 388 -4.81 2.56 -13.50
N VAL A 389 -5.33 1.53 -14.18
CA VAL A 389 -4.71 1.02 -15.40
C VAL A 389 -4.68 2.09 -16.49
N ASN A 390 -5.77 2.85 -16.67
CA ASN A 390 -5.83 3.93 -17.65
C ASN A 390 -4.88 5.09 -17.29
N GLU A 391 -4.69 5.40 -16.00
CA GLU A 391 -3.63 6.31 -15.53
C GLU A 391 -2.22 5.78 -15.83
N LEU A 392 -1.96 4.49 -15.58
CA LEU A 392 -0.68 3.87 -15.92
C LEU A 392 -0.38 3.98 -17.41
N LEU A 393 -1.35 3.67 -18.28
CA LEU A 393 -1.19 3.80 -19.73
C LEU A 393 -0.84 5.23 -20.12
N SER A 394 -1.52 6.22 -19.53
CA SER A 394 -1.23 7.65 -19.75
C SER A 394 0.21 8.03 -19.39
N ARG A 395 0.75 7.52 -18.26
CA ARG A 395 2.16 7.72 -17.88
C ARG A 395 3.12 7.06 -18.87
N LEU A 396 2.83 5.83 -19.31
CA LEU A 396 3.68 5.07 -20.22
C LEU A 396 3.75 5.68 -21.64
N THR A 397 2.65 6.24 -22.12
CA THR A 397 2.54 6.81 -23.48
C THR A 397 2.75 8.32 -23.52
N GLY A 398 2.66 9.01 -22.38
CA GLY A 398 2.70 10.48 -22.33
C GLY A 398 1.47 11.16 -22.92
N THR A 399 0.34 10.45 -23.03
CA THR A 399 -0.92 10.97 -23.58
C THR A 399 -1.95 11.20 -22.46
N PRO A 400 -2.88 12.16 -22.55
CA PRO A 400 -3.90 12.39 -21.53
C PRO A 400 -4.71 11.14 -21.17
N VAL A 401 -5.14 11.06 -19.90
CA VAL A 401 -5.95 9.95 -19.37
C VAL A 401 -7.27 9.86 -20.12
N GLN A 402 -7.62 8.63 -20.56
CA GLN A 402 -8.91 8.32 -21.16
C GLN A 402 -9.60 7.26 -20.30
N ASP A 403 -10.56 7.70 -19.50
CA ASP A 403 -11.29 6.84 -18.59
C ASP A 403 -12.69 7.42 -18.28
N SER A 404 -13.62 6.51 -17.97
CA SER A 404 -14.98 6.84 -17.56
C SER A 404 -15.41 6.02 -16.33
N THR A 405 -14.45 5.58 -15.52
CA THR A 405 -14.68 4.73 -14.35
C THR A 405 -14.42 5.50 -13.06
N SER A 406 -13.22 5.39 -12.50
CA SER A 406 -12.84 5.88 -11.17
C SER A 406 -11.79 7.00 -11.18
N THR A 407 -11.38 7.48 -12.35
CA THR A 407 -10.48 8.64 -12.49
C THR A 407 -11.15 9.95 -12.10
N ASN A 408 -10.35 10.87 -11.57
CA ASN A 408 -10.81 12.22 -11.26
C ASN A 408 -10.27 13.18 -12.34
N ARG A 409 -11.14 13.58 -13.26
CA ARG A 409 -10.76 14.42 -14.41
C ARG A 409 -10.06 15.72 -14.01
N THR A 410 -10.42 16.32 -12.89
CA THR A 410 -9.79 17.56 -12.40
C THR A 410 -8.34 17.33 -11.94
N LEU A 411 -8.09 16.19 -11.27
CA LEU A 411 -6.73 15.83 -10.86
C LEU A 411 -5.90 15.40 -12.07
N ASP A 412 -6.47 14.61 -12.96
CA ASP A 412 -5.74 13.97 -14.05
C ASP A 412 -5.47 14.91 -15.24
N SER A 413 -6.20 16.03 -15.35
CA SER A 413 -5.98 17.05 -16.37
C SER A 413 -4.90 18.09 -16.02
N SER A 414 -4.32 18.03 -14.82
CA SER A 414 -3.37 19.02 -14.32
C SER A 414 -1.99 18.41 -14.12
N HIS A 415 -0.97 19.00 -14.75
CA HIS A 415 0.42 18.56 -14.58
C HIS A 415 0.93 18.63 -13.13
N LYS A 416 0.30 19.43 -12.26
CA LYS A 416 0.66 19.51 -10.83
C LYS A 416 0.22 18.27 -10.06
N THR A 417 -0.90 17.67 -10.45
CA THR A 417 -1.55 16.56 -9.75
C THR A 417 -1.49 15.23 -10.51
N PHE A 418 -1.13 15.28 -11.79
CA PHE A 418 -0.88 14.12 -12.64
C PHE A 418 0.11 14.47 -13.76
N PRO A 419 1.43 14.52 -13.46
CA PRO A 419 2.44 14.85 -14.46
C PRO A 419 2.64 13.69 -15.45
N ILE A 420 2.59 14.01 -16.75
CA ILE A 420 2.90 13.10 -17.87
C ILE A 420 3.80 13.81 -18.90
N GLY A 421 4.36 13.04 -19.83
CA GLY A 421 5.19 13.56 -20.92
C GLY A 421 6.67 13.70 -20.58
N SER A 422 7.42 14.42 -21.42
CA SER A 422 8.88 14.55 -21.34
C SER A 422 9.39 15.29 -20.09
N CYS A 423 8.59 16.21 -19.56
CA CYS A 423 8.94 17.00 -18.36
C CYS A 423 8.53 16.32 -17.04
N ALA A 424 7.78 15.22 -17.10
CA ALA A 424 7.35 14.51 -15.90
C ALA A 424 8.53 13.81 -15.20
N PRO A 425 8.43 13.56 -13.88
CA PRO A 425 9.30 12.63 -13.19
C PRO A 425 9.35 11.27 -13.88
N ARG A 426 10.44 10.52 -13.67
CA ARG A 426 10.58 9.15 -14.21
C ARG A 426 10.22 8.08 -13.18
N ILE A 427 9.99 8.47 -11.94
CA ILE A 427 9.63 7.58 -10.82
C ILE A 427 8.29 8.04 -10.26
N PHE A 428 7.28 7.20 -10.41
CA PHE A 428 5.94 7.41 -9.85
C PHE A 428 5.70 6.39 -8.74
N ALA A 429 5.13 6.81 -7.61
CA ALA A 429 4.77 5.91 -6.53
C ALA A 429 3.36 6.20 -6.01
N ASP A 430 2.49 5.19 -6.08
CA ASP A 430 1.13 5.23 -5.61
C ASP A 430 0.95 4.26 -4.43
N PHE A 431 0.37 4.73 -3.32
CA PHE A 431 0.16 3.94 -2.10
C PHE A 431 -1.32 3.60 -1.89
N SER A 432 -1.59 2.32 -1.59
CA SER A 432 -2.96 1.78 -1.50
C SER A 432 -3.07 0.62 -0.49
N SER A 433 -4.24 -0.04 -0.45
CA SER A 433 -4.53 -1.23 0.35
C SER A 433 -4.37 -2.52 -0.47
N ASP A 434 -4.23 -3.66 0.20
CA ASP A 434 -4.19 -4.98 -0.44
C ASP A 434 -5.41 -5.24 -1.33
N ASN A 435 -6.60 -4.91 -0.85
CA ASN A 435 -7.85 -5.15 -1.59
C ASN A 435 -7.87 -4.38 -2.92
N ASN A 436 -7.46 -3.12 -2.91
CA ASN A 436 -7.45 -2.26 -4.08
C ASN A 436 -6.32 -2.65 -5.05
N ILE A 437 -5.16 -3.04 -4.54
CA ILE A 437 -4.05 -3.51 -5.38
C ILE A 437 -4.45 -4.80 -6.10
N VAL A 438 -5.04 -5.79 -5.41
CA VAL A 438 -5.52 -7.02 -6.06
C VAL A 438 -6.56 -6.71 -7.14
N THR A 439 -7.47 -5.77 -6.87
CA THR A 439 -8.46 -5.27 -7.81
C THR A 439 -7.79 -4.72 -9.08
N ILE A 440 -6.76 -3.89 -8.94
CA ILE A 440 -5.95 -3.33 -10.04
C ILE A 440 -5.21 -4.43 -10.81
N LEU A 441 -4.55 -5.37 -10.12
CA LEU A 441 -3.83 -6.48 -10.75
C LEU A 441 -4.77 -7.36 -11.59
N SER A 442 -6.00 -7.58 -11.12
CA SER A 442 -7.03 -8.30 -11.89
C SER A 442 -7.52 -7.53 -13.12
N SER A 443 -7.52 -6.20 -13.06
CA SER A 443 -7.83 -5.31 -14.20
C SER A 443 -6.77 -5.39 -15.28
N LEU A 444 -5.49 -5.41 -14.88
CA LEU A 444 -4.33 -5.63 -15.76
C LEU A 444 -4.39 -6.98 -16.49
N GLY A 445 -5.16 -7.95 -15.98
CA GLY A 445 -5.36 -9.26 -16.60
C GLY A 445 -4.27 -10.30 -16.28
N ILE A 446 -3.43 -10.02 -15.27
CA ILE A 446 -2.30 -10.89 -14.88
C ILE A 446 -2.62 -11.74 -13.65
N LEU A 447 -1.81 -12.78 -13.40
CA LEU A 447 -1.97 -13.71 -12.26
C LEU A 447 -3.36 -14.35 -12.19
N ARG A 448 -3.90 -14.70 -13.35
CA ARG A 448 -5.19 -15.37 -13.49
C ARG A 448 -5.02 -16.87 -13.55
N ASP A 449 -5.70 -17.58 -12.67
CA ASP A 449 -5.79 -19.04 -12.73
C ASP A 449 -6.59 -19.49 -13.96
N SER A 450 -6.20 -20.62 -14.55
CA SER A 450 -6.88 -21.23 -15.70
C SER A 450 -8.29 -21.74 -15.34
N VAL A 451 -8.50 -22.10 -14.08
CA VAL A 451 -9.75 -22.52 -13.48
C VAL A 451 -9.99 -21.70 -12.20
N PRO A 452 -11.21 -21.24 -11.92
CA PRO A 452 -11.50 -20.54 -10.67
C PRO A 452 -11.11 -21.33 -9.42
N LEU A 453 -10.65 -20.65 -8.38
CA LEU A 453 -10.22 -21.30 -7.14
C LEU A 453 -11.40 -22.01 -6.45
N PRO A 454 -11.34 -23.33 -6.21
CA PRO A 454 -12.43 -24.10 -5.62
C PRO A 454 -12.62 -23.81 -4.12
N SER A 455 -13.78 -23.28 -3.72
CA SER A 455 -14.09 -22.95 -2.32
C SER A 455 -14.07 -24.17 -1.38
N ALA A 456 -14.48 -25.34 -1.87
CA ALA A 456 -14.45 -26.60 -1.12
C ALA A 456 -13.11 -27.37 -1.23
N GLY A 457 -12.13 -26.79 -1.94
CA GLY A 457 -10.86 -27.44 -2.26
C GLY A 457 -10.98 -28.53 -3.35
N PRO A 458 -9.92 -29.33 -3.56
CA PRO A 458 -8.62 -29.24 -2.87
C PRO A 458 -7.87 -27.95 -3.20
N ILE A 459 -6.89 -27.59 -2.37
CA ILE A 459 -5.94 -26.51 -2.69
C ILE A 459 -5.24 -26.87 -4.01
N PRO A 460 -5.27 -26.00 -5.04
CA PRO A 460 -4.61 -26.28 -6.30
C PRO A 460 -3.09 -26.46 -6.12
N SER A 461 -2.45 -27.19 -7.04
CA SER A 461 -1.00 -27.35 -6.97
C SER A 461 -0.30 -26.01 -7.17
N HIS A 462 0.91 -25.86 -6.62
CA HIS A 462 1.72 -24.65 -6.79
C HIS A 462 2.01 -24.27 -8.25
N LYS A 463 1.98 -25.24 -9.17
CA LYS A 463 2.16 -25.00 -10.61
C LYS A 463 0.91 -24.42 -11.27
N ASP A 464 -0.26 -24.76 -10.74
CA ASP A 464 -1.55 -24.38 -11.31
C ASP A 464 -2.08 -23.08 -10.69
N GLN A 465 -1.77 -22.84 -9.41
CA GLN A 465 -2.22 -21.66 -8.68
C GLN A 465 -1.35 -20.43 -8.99
N GLN A 466 -1.93 -19.46 -9.68
CA GLN A 466 -1.32 -18.15 -9.94
C GLN A 466 -1.66 -17.15 -8.85
N PHE A 467 -2.90 -17.19 -8.34
CA PHE A 467 -3.38 -16.26 -7.34
C PHE A 467 -3.02 -16.71 -5.92
N VAL A 468 -1.96 -16.11 -5.36
CA VAL A 468 -1.46 -16.39 -4.01
C VAL A 468 -1.21 -15.07 -3.29
N VAL A 469 -1.99 -14.79 -2.24
CA VAL A 469 -2.08 -13.48 -1.60
C VAL A 469 -0.77 -13.03 -0.97
N SER A 470 -0.06 -13.92 -0.27
CA SER A 470 1.25 -13.63 0.33
C SER A 470 2.33 -13.27 -0.70
N ARG A 471 2.16 -13.66 -1.96
CA ARG A 471 3.06 -13.30 -3.08
C ARG A 471 2.69 -12.00 -3.75
N MET A 472 1.43 -11.59 -3.65
CA MET A 472 0.91 -10.42 -4.34
C MET A 472 0.94 -9.19 -3.44
N VAL A 473 0.31 -9.29 -2.27
CA VAL A 473 -0.01 -8.14 -1.41
C VAL A 473 0.29 -8.39 0.08
N PRO A 474 1.48 -8.87 0.47
CA PRO A 474 1.90 -8.87 1.87
C PRO A 474 2.03 -7.44 2.40
N PHE A 475 2.27 -7.25 3.71
CA PHE A 475 2.57 -5.92 4.24
C PHE A 475 3.79 -5.30 3.53
N GLY A 476 3.67 -4.06 3.07
CA GLY A 476 4.69 -3.38 2.26
C GLY A 476 4.87 -3.96 0.85
N GLY A 477 3.98 -4.85 0.40
CA GLY A 477 4.02 -5.49 -0.91
C GLY A 477 4.07 -4.47 -2.05
N LEU A 478 4.88 -4.75 -3.08
CA LEU A 478 5.23 -3.82 -4.15
C LEU A 478 4.96 -4.45 -5.51
N THR A 479 4.17 -3.76 -6.31
CA THR A 479 4.07 -3.94 -7.76
C THR A 479 4.83 -2.81 -8.45
N LEU A 480 5.71 -3.16 -9.37
CA LEU A 480 6.53 -2.21 -10.12
C LEU A 480 6.39 -2.48 -11.61
N VAL A 481 6.02 -1.45 -12.35
CA VAL A 481 5.94 -1.47 -13.80
C VAL A 481 7.11 -0.67 -14.35
N GLU A 482 7.99 -1.33 -15.10
CA GLU A 482 9.09 -0.68 -15.80
C GLU A 482 8.67 -0.35 -17.23
N LYS A 483 9.03 0.84 -17.69
CA LYS A 483 9.17 1.15 -19.11
C LYS A 483 10.65 1.05 -19.46
N LEU A 484 10.98 0.22 -20.45
CA LEU A 484 12.33 0.05 -20.95
C LEU A 484 12.42 0.56 -22.38
N THR A 485 13.51 1.25 -22.70
CA THR A 485 13.83 1.64 -24.08
C THR A 485 15.01 0.80 -24.54
N CYS A 486 14.80 0.04 -25.62
CA CYS A 486 15.78 -0.90 -26.15
C CYS A 486 16.26 -0.48 -27.54
N SER A 487 17.54 -0.69 -27.81
CA SER A 487 18.21 -0.44 -29.10
C SER A 487 19.11 -1.60 -29.53
N GLY A 488 18.70 -2.82 -29.19
CA GLY A 488 19.42 -4.05 -29.51
C GLY A 488 18.96 -4.71 -30.82
N PRO A 489 19.73 -5.67 -31.36
CA PRO A 489 19.40 -6.37 -32.61
C PRO A 489 18.15 -7.26 -32.50
N HIS A 490 17.77 -7.67 -31.28
CA HIS A 490 16.64 -8.56 -31.01
C HIS A 490 15.49 -7.89 -30.24
N LEU A 491 15.76 -6.74 -29.60
CA LEU A 491 14.81 -5.96 -28.83
C LEU A 491 14.99 -4.48 -29.18
N ASN A 492 13.99 -3.87 -29.79
CA ASN A 492 14.04 -2.49 -30.25
C ASN A 492 12.75 -1.74 -29.91
N GLY A 493 12.87 -0.47 -29.52
CA GLY A 493 11.74 0.36 -29.10
C GLY A 493 11.38 0.21 -27.63
N ASP A 494 10.24 0.77 -27.27
CA ASP A 494 9.76 0.80 -25.89
C ASP A 494 9.04 -0.50 -25.51
N HIS A 495 9.35 -1.02 -24.33
CA HIS A 495 8.77 -2.23 -23.75
C HIS A 495 8.30 -1.97 -22.32
N VAL A 496 7.39 -2.82 -21.85
CA VAL A 496 6.86 -2.83 -20.48
C VAL A 496 7.21 -4.15 -19.81
N ARG A 497 7.60 -4.09 -18.54
CA ARG A 497 7.78 -5.26 -17.67
C ARG A 497 7.07 -5.04 -16.34
N ILE A 498 6.45 -6.08 -15.80
CA ILE A 498 5.81 -6.03 -14.48
C ILE A 498 6.57 -6.93 -13.51
N ILE A 499 6.91 -6.39 -12.34
CA ILE A 499 7.62 -7.07 -11.26
C ILE A 499 6.77 -6.95 -9.99
N ILE A 500 6.42 -8.07 -9.38
CA ILE A 500 5.65 -8.12 -8.13
C ILE A 500 6.51 -8.78 -7.06
N ASN A 501 6.84 -8.04 -6.01
CA ASN A 501 7.68 -8.51 -4.91
C ASN A 501 8.96 -9.22 -5.41
N ASP A 502 9.65 -8.55 -6.34
CA ASP A 502 10.89 -8.98 -6.99
C ASP A 502 10.76 -10.15 -8.00
N ALA A 503 9.57 -10.73 -8.16
CA ALA A 503 9.28 -11.69 -9.23
C ALA A 503 8.83 -10.99 -10.51
N VAL A 504 9.53 -11.22 -11.62
CA VAL A 504 9.02 -10.83 -12.95
C VAL A 504 7.80 -11.68 -13.25
N VAL A 505 6.70 -11.01 -13.63
CA VAL A 505 5.42 -11.63 -13.99
C VAL A 505 5.41 -11.90 -15.49
N SER A 506 5.09 -13.13 -15.88
CA SER A 506 4.84 -13.45 -17.29
C SER A 506 3.59 -12.71 -17.76
N LEU A 507 3.71 -12.02 -18.89
CA LEU A 507 2.60 -11.32 -19.54
C LEU A 507 1.94 -12.18 -20.62
N ASP A 508 2.27 -13.48 -20.71
CA ASP A 508 1.72 -14.40 -21.71
C ASP A 508 0.21 -14.64 -21.57
N SER A 509 -0.36 -14.28 -20.41
CA SER A 509 -1.81 -14.25 -20.18
C SER A 509 -2.51 -13.10 -20.91
N LEU A 510 -1.75 -12.10 -21.38
CA LEU A 510 -2.24 -10.98 -22.16
C LEU A 510 -2.10 -11.33 -23.66
N PRO A 511 -3.20 -11.35 -24.44
CA PRO A 511 -3.19 -11.92 -25.79
C PRO A 511 -2.12 -11.36 -26.73
N GLU A 512 -1.84 -10.06 -26.64
CA GLU A 512 -0.88 -9.34 -27.48
C GLU A 512 0.56 -9.44 -26.95
N CYS A 513 0.77 -9.92 -25.72
CA CYS A 513 2.08 -10.07 -25.09
C CYS A 513 2.58 -11.52 -25.02
N VAL A 514 1.94 -12.45 -25.74
CA VAL A 514 2.33 -13.87 -25.76
C VAL A 514 3.78 -14.04 -26.20
N GLY A 515 4.57 -14.74 -25.39
CA GLY A 515 6.00 -14.95 -25.60
C GLY A 515 6.88 -14.01 -24.79
N SER A 516 6.29 -13.12 -23.97
CA SER A 516 7.00 -12.24 -23.04
C SER A 516 8.00 -12.98 -22.15
N GLU A 517 7.68 -14.19 -21.71
CA GLU A 517 8.57 -15.01 -20.88
C GLU A 517 9.93 -15.26 -21.55
N LYS A 518 9.95 -15.46 -22.87
CA LYS A 518 11.17 -15.72 -23.66
C LYS A 518 12.05 -14.49 -23.84
N ILE A 519 11.51 -13.30 -23.55
CA ILE A 519 12.19 -12.01 -23.66
C ILE A 519 12.19 -11.28 -22.31
N ASN A 520 12.49 -12.00 -21.22
CA ASN A 520 12.65 -11.44 -19.88
C ASN A 520 11.38 -10.78 -19.30
N GLY A 521 10.19 -11.25 -19.69
CA GLY A 521 8.90 -10.70 -19.25
C GLY A 521 8.55 -9.36 -19.91
N LEU A 522 9.23 -9.01 -21.00
CA LEU A 522 8.98 -7.79 -21.75
C LEU A 522 7.78 -7.95 -22.70
N CYS A 523 6.98 -6.91 -22.82
CA CYS A 523 5.98 -6.75 -23.88
C CYS A 523 6.20 -5.41 -24.59
N PRO A 524 6.22 -5.34 -25.93
CA PRO A 524 6.25 -4.08 -26.66
C PRO A 524 5.15 -3.12 -26.15
N LEU A 525 5.47 -1.83 -26.00
CA LEU A 525 4.57 -0.87 -25.37
C LEU A 525 3.21 -0.76 -26.08
N ASP A 526 3.21 -0.77 -27.41
CA ASP A 526 2.00 -0.72 -28.22
C ASP A 526 1.13 -1.98 -28.02
N GLN A 527 1.76 -3.16 -27.99
CA GLN A 527 1.08 -4.43 -27.68
C GLN A 527 0.53 -4.46 -26.26
N PHE A 528 1.29 -3.96 -25.28
CA PHE A 528 0.82 -3.82 -23.92
C PHE A 528 -0.42 -2.91 -23.86
N VAL A 529 -0.37 -1.71 -24.46
CA VAL A 529 -1.52 -0.78 -24.54
C VAL A 529 -2.74 -1.40 -25.22
N HIS A 530 -2.55 -2.21 -26.27
CA HIS A 530 -3.63 -2.94 -26.92
C HIS A 530 -4.22 -4.03 -26.02
N SER A 531 -3.38 -4.77 -25.31
CA SER A 531 -3.84 -5.83 -24.39
C SER A 531 -4.70 -5.33 -23.24
N GLN A 532 -4.57 -4.05 -22.89
CA GLN A 532 -5.39 -3.41 -21.86
C GLN A 532 -6.79 -2.99 -22.37
N ALA A 533 -7.28 -3.58 -23.46
CA ALA A 533 -8.59 -3.27 -24.05
C ALA A 533 -9.75 -3.35 -23.04
N TYR A 534 -9.72 -4.30 -22.09
CA TYR A 534 -10.74 -4.41 -21.04
C TYR A 534 -10.80 -3.14 -20.18
N ALA A 535 -9.67 -2.69 -19.64
CA ALA A 535 -9.62 -1.48 -18.79
C ALA A 535 -9.92 -0.21 -19.59
N ARG A 536 -9.41 -0.12 -20.83
CA ARG A 536 -9.67 1.01 -21.74
C ARG A 536 -11.13 1.17 -22.13
N ALA A 537 -11.88 0.07 -22.17
CA ALA A 537 -13.32 0.07 -22.38
C ALA A 537 -14.13 0.36 -21.10
N GLY A 538 -13.47 0.58 -19.96
CA GLY A 538 -14.12 0.73 -18.65
C GLY A 538 -14.64 -0.59 -18.07
N GLY A 539 -14.25 -1.74 -18.63
CA GLY A 539 -14.71 -3.06 -18.22
C GLY A 539 -16.24 -3.15 -18.19
N ASN A 540 -16.76 -3.66 -17.09
CA ASN A 540 -18.20 -3.71 -16.79
C ASN A 540 -18.57 -2.69 -15.69
N PHE A 541 -17.98 -1.49 -15.69
CA PHE A 541 -18.19 -0.51 -14.62
C PHE A 541 -19.65 0.00 -14.55
N THR A 542 -20.39 -0.05 -15.66
CA THR A 542 -21.82 0.29 -15.71
C THR A 542 -22.67 -0.59 -14.80
N ALA A 543 -22.26 -1.84 -14.54
CA ALA A 543 -22.93 -2.74 -13.60
C ALA A 543 -22.89 -2.24 -12.14
N CYS A 544 -22.06 -1.25 -11.81
CA CYS A 544 -22.08 -0.60 -10.50
C CYS A 544 -23.38 0.15 -10.19
N PHE A 545 -24.14 0.53 -11.23
CA PHE A 545 -25.31 1.39 -11.16
C PHE A 545 -26.59 0.75 -11.72
N GLN A 546 -26.52 -0.55 -12.03
CA GLN A 546 -27.67 -1.40 -12.36
C GLN A 546 -28.14 -2.08 -11.09
#